data_AF-A0A3M1DSW5-F1
#
_entry.id   AF-A0A3M1DSW5-F1
#
_cell.length_a   1.000
_cell.length_b   1.000
_cell.length_c   1.000
_cell.angle_alpha   90.00
_cell.angle_beta   90.00
_cell.angle_gamma   90.00
#
_symmetry.space_group_name_H-M   'P 1'
#
loop_
_entity.id
_entity.type
_entity.pdbx_description
1 polymer ?
#
loop_
_entity_poly.entity_id
_entity_poly.type
_entity_poly.pdbx_seq_one_letter_code
_entity_poly.pdbx_strand_id
1 'polypeptide(L)' 'MDLYGRDLLTTHDWSFDELMTALELATKMKRDRFNPRWMKVLEARTFFMFFYNPSVRTRQSFE' A
#
# COMPACT_ATOMS: atom_id res chain seq x y z
N MET A 1 -5.02 5.11 15.06
CA MET A 1 -3.81 5.27 14.22
C MET A 1 -4.17 6.11 13.03
N ASP A 2 -3.32 7.09 12.71
CA ASP A 2 -3.53 7.94 11.55
C ASP A 2 -2.32 7.82 10.62
N LEU A 3 -2.51 7.03 9.56
CA LEU A 3 -1.57 6.87 8.44
C LEU A 3 -1.97 7.74 7.24
N TYR A 4 -3.10 8.44 7.33
CA TYR A 4 -3.64 9.18 6.20
C TYR A 4 -2.77 10.39 5.88
N GLY A 5 -2.40 10.54 4.60
CA GLY A 5 -1.58 11.67 4.12
C GLY A 5 -0.11 11.65 4.58
N ARG A 6 0.36 10.54 5.15
CA ARG A 6 1.77 10.38 5.55
C ARG A 6 2.59 9.70 4.47
N ASP A 7 3.82 10.19 4.29
CA ASP A 7 4.82 9.52 3.47
C ASP A 7 5.45 8.34 4.24
N LEU A 8 5.85 7.30 3.50
CA LEU A 8 6.62 6.18 4.02
C LEU A 8 7.97 6.13 3.30
N LEU A 9 9.00 6.68 3.94
CA LEU A 9 10.37 6.69 3.42
C LEU A 9 11.20 5.58 4.07
N THR A 10 11.03 5.40 5.38
CA THR A 10 11.69 4.35 6.16
C THR A 10 10.69 3.63 7.06
N THR A 11 10.95 2.37 7.38
CA THR A 11 10.08 1.61 8.31
C THR A 11 10.12 2.15 9.74
N HIS A 12 11.14 2.96 10.10
CA HIS A 12 11.26 3.56 11.42
C HIS A 12 10.29 4.74 11.61
N ASP A 13 9.76 5.30 10.51
CA ASP A 13 8.79 6.40 10.54
C ASP A 13 7.46 5.94 11.15
N TRP A 14 7.21 4.62 11.18
CA TRP A 14 5.99 4.02 11.70
C TRP A 14 6.30 3.24 12.98
N SER A 15 5.38 3.30 13.93
CA SER A 15 5.41 2.48 15.14
C SER A 15 5.19 1.00 14.80
N PHE A 16 5.60 0.12 15.72
CA PHE A 16 5.39 -1.32 15.58
C PHE A 16 3.92 -1.67 15.30
N ASP A 17 2.99 -1.08 16.05
CA ASP A 17 1.57 -1.37 15.91
C ASP A 17 1.01 -0.88 14.56
N GLU A 18 1.53 0.23 14.01
CA GLU A 18 1.17 0.72 12.67
C GLU A 18 1.65 -0.23 11.57
N LEU A 19 2.89 -0.70 11.67
CA LEU A 19 3.44 -1.71 10.75
C LEU A 19 2.62 -3.00 10.81
N MET A 20 2.30 -3.48 12.03
CA MET A 20 1.48 -4.67 12.21
C MET A 20 0.08 -4.50 11.63
N THR A 21 -0.53 -3.33 11.80
CA THR A 21 -1.84 -3.01 11.21
C THR A 21 -1.81 -3.11 9.69
N ALA A 22 -0.77 -2.58 9.03
CA ALA A 22 -0.61 -2.66 7.58
C ALA A 22 -0.41 -4.10 7.09
N LEU A 23 0.39 -4.91 7.80
CA LEU A 23 0.64 -6.32 7.47
C LEU A 23 -0.61 -7.20 7.65
N GLU A 24 -1.40 -6.95 8.71
CA GLU A 24 -2.68 -7.62 8.92
C GLU A 24 -3.69 -7.27 7.83
N LEU A 25 -3.75 -6.00 7.42
CA LEU A 25 -4.59 -5.56 6.32
C LEU A 25 -4.19 -6.24 5.01
N ALA A 26 -2.89 -6.30 4.70
CA ALA A 26 -2.38 -7.00 3.53
C ALA A 26 -2.77 -8.48 3.52
N THR A 27 -2.69 -9.16 4.66
CA THR A 27 -3.13 -10.56 4.82
C THR A 27 -4.62 -10.72 4.53
N LYS A 28 -5.47 -9.84 5.08
CA LYS A 28 -6.92 -9.85 4.86
C LYS A 28 -7.26 -9.61 3.38
N MET A 29 -6.63 -8.63 2.75
CA MET A 29 -6.80 -8.33 1.33
C MET A 29 -6.37 -9.51 0.44
N LYS A 30 -5.24 -10.15 0.76
CA LYS A 30 -4.77 -11.33 0.02
C LYS A 30 -5.74 -12.50 0.10
N ARG A 31 -6.28 -12.77 1.29
CA ARG A 31 -7.26 -13.84 1.52
C ARG A 31 -8.55 -13.61 0.72
N ASP A 32 -9.06 -12.38 0.74
CA ASP A 32 -10.35 -12.02 0.14
C ASP A 32 -10.16 -11.20 -1.16
N ARG A 33 -9.15 -11.51 -1.99
CA ARG A 33 -8.66 -10.63 -3.07
C ARG A 33 -9.72 -10.17 -4.08
N PHE A 34 -10.76 -10.97 -4.30
CA PHE A 34 -11.84 -10.68 -5.25
C PHE A 34 -13.06 -10.01 -4.62
N ASN A 35 -12.99 -9.68 -3.33
CA ASN A 35 -14.07 -9.00 -2.66
C ASN A 35 -14.23 -7.58 -3.24
N PRO A 36 -15.45 -7.17 -3.65
CA PRO A 36 -15.72 -5.83 -4.17
C PRO A 36 -15.25 -4.70 -3.26
N ARG A 37 -15.18 -4.94 -1.94
CA ARG A 37 -14.64 -4.00 -0.97
C ARG A 37 -13.26 -3.51 -1.34
N TRP A 38 -12.36 -4.37 -1.83
CA TRP A 38 -10.96 -4.01 -2.12
C TRP A 38 -10.78 -3.41 -3.51
N MET A 39 -11.66 -3.72 -4.46
CA MET A 39 -11.48 -3.34 -5.87
C MET A 39 -11.70 -1.85 -6.15
N LYS A 40 -12.43 -1.14 -5.28
CA LYS A 40 -12.83 0.27 -5.50
C LYS A 40 -12.38 1.25 -4.41
N VAL A 41 -11.49 0.84 -3.50
CA VAL A 41 -11.08 1.67 -2.35
C VAL A 41 -10.41 2.99 -2.74
N LEU A 42 -9.79 3.04 -3.92
CA LEU A 42 -9.09 4.21 -4.45
C LEU A 42 -9.75 4.73 -5.75
N GLU A 43 -11.05 4.50 -5.94
CA GLU A 43 -11.79 5.03 -7.09
C GLU A 43 -11.61 6.56 -7.20
N ALA A 44 -11.36 7.04 -8.42
CA ALA A 44 -11.06 8.45 -8.71
C ALA A 44 -9.81 9.02 -8.02
N ARG A 45 -8.87 8.18 -7.55
CA ARG A 45 -7.54 8.62 -7.11
C ARG A 45 -6.50 8.38 -8.20
N THR A 46 -5.57 9.31 -8.33
CA THR A 46 -4.46 9.23 -9.29
C THR A 46 -3.17 8.91 -8.53
N PHE A 47 -2.43 7.92 -9.02
CA PHE A 47 -1.12 7.54 -8.50
C PHE A 47 -0.07 7.73 -9.60
N PHE A 48 1.05 8.39 -9.27
CA PHE A 48 2.11 8.69 -10.22
C PHE A 48 3.44 8.15 -9.72
N MET A 49 4.19 7.47 -10.59
CA MET A 49 5.42 6.78 -10.23
C MET A 49 6.63 7.35 -10.98
N PHE A 50 7.66 7.74 -10.23
CA PHE A 50 8.95 8.15 -10.77
C PHE A 50 10.02 7.10 -10.46
N PHE A 51 10.60 6.48 -11.50
CA PHE A 51 11.71 5.53 -11.38
C PHE A 51 12.89 6.01 -12.21
N TYR A 52 14.01 6.34 -11.56
CA TYR A 52 15.26 6.71 -12.24
C TYR A 52 16.07 5.48 -12.69
N ASN A 53 15.86 4.33 -12.04
CA ASN A 53 16.54 3.08 -12.32
C ASN A 53 15.52 1.97 -12.66
N PRO A 54 15.87 0.98 -13.50
CA PRO A 54 14.99 -0.13 -13.83
C PRO A 54 14.59 -0.94 -12.59
N SER A 55 13.28 -1.08 -12.33
CA SER A 55 12.74 -1.88 -11.21
C SER A 55 11.37 -2.49 -11.55
N VAL A 56 11.38 -3.50 -12.42
CA VAL A 56 10.14 -4.05 -13.03
C VAL A 56 9.20 -4.66 -12.01
N ARG A 57 9.70 -5.44 -11.04
CA ARG A 57 8.84 -6.08 -10.02
C ARG A 57 8.12 -5.04 -9.17
N THR A 58 8.81 -3.97 -8.80
CA THR A 58 8.27 -2.89 -7.97
C THR A 58 7.21 -2.11 -8.73
N ARG A 59 7.48 -1.73 -9.99
CA ARG A 59 6.49 -1.03 -10.84
C ARG A 59 5.22 -1.88 -11.00
N GLN A 60 5.37 -3.14 -11.39
CA GLN A 60 4.23 -4.05 -11.58
C GLN A 60 3.44 -4.36 -10.30
N SER A 61 4.03 -4.21 -9.11
CA SER A 61 3.31 -4.42 -7.85
C SER A 61 2.49 -3.20 -7.40
N PHE A 62 2.83 -2.01 -7.90
CA PHE A 62 2.12 -0.76 -7.58
C PHE A 62 1.05 -0.40 -8.63
N GLU A 63 1.20 -0.87 -9.87
CA GLU A 63 0.16 -0.83 -10.92
C GLU A 63 -0.95 -1.85 -10.67
#